data_AF-A0A1G2E7A4-F1
#
_entry.id   AF-A0A1G2E7A4-F1
#
_cell.length_a   1.000
_cell.length_b   1.000
_cell.length_c   1.000
_cell.angle_alpha   90.00
_cell.angle_beta   90.00
_cell.angle_gamma   90.00
#
_symmetry.space_group_name_H-M   'P 1'
#
loop_
_entity.id
_entity.type
_entity.pdbx_description
1 polymer ?
#
loop_
_entity_poly.entity_id
_entity_poly.type
_entity_poly.pdbx_seq_one_letter_code
_entity_poly.pdbx_strand_id
1 'polypeptide(L)'
;MIKKKKIEESKSQDADLQEAIDEIKQRFGEGAIMKLKDVRAVDVDVIPTGSISLDLALGVKGLPRGRVVEIFGAESTGKSTLALHILAEAQKKGGAGAFIDAEHAMDPDYAKKIGVDTDELLISQPDSGEQALQIVETLIRSGKVDVIVIDSVAALTPKAEIAGEIGDQHIGLQARLMSATLRRLASIVSQTKTLVIFLNQTRMKIGVMWGSPITTPGGLALKFYSSVRVELKRIAQIKQGEEITGSRIRAKIVKNKVAAPFKTAEFDIFYNEGISYIADLLNTALKLELIKKAGSWLQYEDTKLGQGMEGSKKFLKENPLVLKKLKEAVLNAEPA
;
A
#
# COMPACT_ATOMS: atom_id res chain seq x y z
N MET A 1 -22.21 -7.50 56.11
CA MET A 1 -22.55 -6.17 55.57
C MET A 1 -21.56 -5.68 54.51
N ILE A 2 -20.23 -5.78 54.72
CA ILE A 2 -19.20 -5.29 53.77
C ILE A 2 -19.26 -5.96 52.38
N LYS A 3 -19.52 -7.28 52.30
CA LYS A 3 -19.71 -7.99 51.02
C LYS A 3 -20.95 -7.54 50.25
N LYS A 4 -22.04 -7.19 50.94
CA LYS A 4 -23.31 -6.76 50.32
C LYS A 4 -23.18 -5.34 49.74
N LYS A 5 -22.51 -4.44 50.49
CA LYS A 5 -22.19 -3.08 50.09
C LYS A 5 -21.26 -3.01 48.87
N LYS A 6 -20.24 -3.89 48.82
CA LYS A 6 -19.34 -4.03 47.65
C LYS A 6 -20.05 -4.52 46.38
N ILE A 7 -21.06 -5.40 46.52
CA ILE A 7 -21.84 -5.93 45.39
C ILE A 7 -22.86 -4.88 44.89
N GLU A 8 -23.41 -4.07 45.79
CA GLU A 8 -24.28 -2.94 45.43
C GLU A 8 -23.50 -1.80 44.76
N GLU A 9 -22.31 -1.45 45.28
CA GLU A 9 -21.42 -0.46 44.66
C GLU A 9 -20.96 -0.88 43.26
N SER A 10 -20.56 -2.15 43.07
CA SER A 10 -20.15 -2.65 41.74
C SER A 10 -21.31 -2.65 40.74
N LYS A 11 -22.53 -2.97 41.18
CA LYS A 11 -23.73 -2.90 40.32
C LYS A 11 -24.11 -1.47 39.95
N SER A 12 -23.91 -0.50 40.84
CA SER A 12 -24.15 0.92 40.53
C SER A 12 -23.12 1.47 39.54
N GLN A 13 -21.84 1.10 39.68
CA GLN A 13 -20.78 1.51 38.76
C GLN A 13 -20.97 0.92 37.35
N ASP A 14 -21.46 -0.32 37.25
CA ASP A 14 -21.80 -0.95 35.97
C ASP A 14 -23.01 -0.27 35.30
N ALA A 15 -23.96 0.24 36.08
CA ALA A 15 -25.12 0.97 35.57
C ALA A 15 -24.74 2.38 35.06
N ASP A 16 -23.95 3.13 35.83
CA ASP A 16 -23.46 4.46 35.44
C ASP A 16 -22.60 4.40 34.17
N LEU A 17 -21.76 3.36 34.06
CA LEU A 17 -20.96 3.12 32.86
C LEU A 17 -21.85 2.77 31.65
N GLN A 18 -22.90 1.98 31.84
CA GLN A 18 -23.81 1.60 30.77
C GLN A 18 -24.63 2.80 30.29
N GLU A 19 -25.11 3.65 31.20
CA GLU A 19 -25.80 4.89 30.85
C GLU A 19 -24.90 5.83 30.06
N ALA A 20 -23.63 6.00 30.47
CA ALA A 20 -22.65 6.79 29.72
C ALA A 20 -22.38 6.19 28.32
N ILE A 21 -22.30 4.86 28.20
CA ILE A 21 -22.16 4.17 26.91
C ILE A 21 -23.37 4.45 26.01
N ASP A 22 -24.59 4.37 26.56
CA ASP A 22 -25.83 4.56 25.80
C ASP A 22 -26.02 6.03 25.40
N GLU A 23 -25.64 6.98 26.26
CA GLU A 23 -25.59 8.41 25.92
C GLU A 23 -24.61 8.70 24.78
N ILE A 24 -23.41 8.10 24.82
CA ILE A 24 -22.42 8.22 23.75
C ILE A 24 -22.97 7.64 22.44
N LYS A 25 -23.61 6.47 22.48
CA LYS A 25 -24.23 5.85 21.30
C LYS A 25 -25.37 6.68 20.73
N GLN A 26 -26.20 7.26 21.58
CA GLN A 26 -27.32 8.11 21.14
C GLN A 26 -26.81 9.41 20.49
N ARG A 27 -25.75 10.01 21.03
CA ARG A 27 -25.18 11.27 20.51
C ARG A 27 -24.31 11.09 19.28
N PHE A 28 -23.54 10.00 19.20
CA PHE A 28 -22.47 9.84 18.22
C PHE A 28 -22.63 8.60 17.32
N GLY A 29 -23.68 7.81 17.53
CA GLY A 29 -24.00 6.58 16.78
C GLY A 29 -23.52 5.29 17.46
N GLU A 30 -24.14 4.16 17.11
CA GLU A 30 -23.85 2.83 17.70
C GLU A 30 -22.37 2.40 17.65
N GLY A 31 -21.61 2.88 16.66
CA GLY A 31 -20.19 2.58 16.47
C GLY A 31 -19.23 3.51 17.23
N ALA A 32 -19.72 4.52 17.95
CA ALA A 32 -18.87 5.50 18.63
C ALA A 32 -18.11 4.90 19.84
N ILE A 33 -18.68 3.89 20.49
CA ILE A 33 -18.04 3.18 21.60
C ILE A 33 -18.46 1.71 21.59
N MET A 34 -17.48 0.81 21.64
CA MET A 34 -17.68 -0.63 21.64
C MET A 34 -16.66 -1.29 22.57
N LYS A 35 -17.00 -2.44 23.18
CA LYS A 35 -16.01 -3.20 23.93
C LYS A 35 -15.06 -3.87 22.93
N LEU A 36 -13.77 -3.89 23.24
CA LEU A 36 -12.74 -4.42 22.32
C LEU A 36 -13.01 -5.88 21.91
N LYS A 37 -13.58 -6.70 22.80
CA LYS A 37 -13.97 -8.09 22.52
C LYS A 37 -15.11 -8.24 21.52
N ASP A 38 -15.94 -7.20 21.38
CA ASP A 38 -17.08 -7.16 20.47
C ASP A 38 -16.66 -6.63 19.08
N VAL A 39 -15.45 -6.07 18.98
CA VAL A 39 -14.75 -5.87 17.71
C VAL A 39 -14.37 -7.27 17.23
N ARG A 40 -15.16 -7.84 16.32
CA ARG A 40 -14.78 -9.07 15.59
C ARG A 40 -13.33 -8.93 15.15
N ALA A 41 -12.53 -10.00 15.25
CA ALA A 41 -11.21 -10.03 14.64
C ALA A 41 -11.37 -9.55 13.20
N VAL A 42 -10.96 -8.32 12.93
CA VAL A 42 -11.31 -7.65 11.70
C VAL A 42 -10.51 -8.38 10.63
N ASP A 43 -11.18 -9.16 9.79
CA ASP A 43 -10.65 -9.45 8.46
C ASP A 43 -10.37 -8.09 7.85
N VAL A 44 -9.10 -7.71 7.87
CA VAL A 44 -8.67 -6.41 7.37
C VAL A 44 -8.97 -6.46 5.88
N ASP A 45 -9.96 -5.68 5.46
CA ASP A 45 -10.28 -5.57 4.05
C ASP A 45 -9.07 -4.97 3.31
N VAL A 46 -8.63 -5.64 2.26
CA VAL A 46 -7.35 -5.37 1.58
C VAL A 46 -7.47 -5.35 0.07
N ILE A 47 -6.60 -4.55 -0.53
CA ILE A 47 -6.34 -4.52 -1.96
C ILE A 47 -4.99 -5.21 -2.23
N PRO A 48 -4.95 -6.27 -3.04
CA PRO A 48 -3.71 -6.93 -3.44
C PRO A 48 -2.75 -5.96 -4.12
N THR A 49 -1.45 -6.18 -3.95
CA THR A 49 -0.43 -5.28 -4.48
C THR A 49 -0.02 -5.59 -5.91
N GLY A 50 -0.49 -6.71 -6.47
CA GLY A 50 0.02 -7.25 -7.73
C GLY A 50 1.37 -7.97 -7.59
N SER A 51 1.90 -8.07 -6.35
CA SER A 51 3.03 -8.94 -5.99
C SER A 51 2.60 -9.85 -4.84
N ILE A 52 2.60 -11.16 -5.08
CA ILE A 52 2.20 -12.12 -4.06
C ILE A 52 3.22 -12.19 -2.91
N SER A 53 4.51 -12.01 -3.19
CA SER A 53 5.52 -11.95 -2.13
C SER A 53 5.32 -10.73 -1.24
N LEU A 54 4.95 -9.58 -1.81
CA LEU A 54 4.63 -8.38 -1.03
C LEU A 54 3.33 -8.54 -0.23
N ASP A 55 2.30 -9.13 -0.82
CA ASP A 55 1.04 -9.42 -0.14
C ASP A 55 1.26 -10.31 1.10
N LEU A 56 2.08 -11.37 0.98
CA LEU A 56 2.46 -12.20 2.12
C LEU A 56 3.31 -11.44 3.15
N ALA A 57 4.27 -10.64 2.70
CA ALA A 57 5.11 -9.84 3.59
C ALA A 57 4.30 -8.82 4.39
N LEU A 58 3.19 -8.29 3.83
CA LEU A 58 2.27 -7.39 4.51
C LEU A 58 1.49 -8.07 5.65
N GLY A 59 1.44 -9.41 5.67
CA GLY A 59 0.81 -10.22 6.72
C GLY A 59 -0.73 -10.29 6.64
N VAL A 60 -1.36 -9.30 6.04
CA VAL A 60 -2.81 -9.25 5.78
C VAL A 60 -3.16 -9.52 4.31
N LYS A 61 -2.20 -10.01 3.50
CA LYS A 61 -2.40 -10.38 2.09
C LYS A 61 -2.77 -9.21 1.16
N GLY A 62 -2.35 -7.99 1.50
CA GLY A 62 -2.54 -6.79 0.69
C GLY A 62 -2.44 -5.49 1.49
N LEU A 63 -2.76 -4.36 0.86
CA LEU A 63 -2.80 -3.06 1.52
C LEU A 63 -4.18 -2.80 2.15
N PRO A 64 -4.23 -2.34 3.42
CA PRO A 64 -5.47 -2.18 4.16
C PRO A 64 -6.31 -1.02 3.62
N ARG A 65 -7.56 -1.29 3.25
CA ARG A 65 -8.55 -0.28 2.88
C ARG A 65 -8.83 0.68 4.02
N GLY A 66 -9.22 1.90 3.66
CA GLY A 66 -9.50 2.97 4.61
C GLY A 66 -8.28 3.41 5.41
N ARG A 67 -7.08 3.33 4.83
CA ARG A 67 -5.83 3.76 5.45
C ARG A 67 -4.99 4.58 4.48
N VAL A 68 -4.11 5.39 5.06
CA VAL A 68 -3.03 6.06 4.34
C VAL A 68 -1.81 5.13 4.26
N VAL A 69 -1.20 5.03 3.09
CA VAL A 69 0.01 4.25 2.82
C VAL A 69 1.05 5.15 2.17
N GLU A 70 2.32 4.98 2.52
CA GLU A 70 3.43 5.65 1.83
C GLU A 70 4.30 4.59 1.14
N ILE A 71 4.53 4.76 -0.16
CA ILE A 71 5.49 3.97 -0.93
C ILE A 71 6.62 4.92 -1.34
N PHE A 72 7.84 4.63 -0.89
CA PHE A 72 8.96 5.54 -1.10
C PHE A 72 10.23 4.81 -1.50
N GLY A 73 11.14 5.52 -2.15
CA GLY A 73 12.38 4.95 -2.68
C GLY A 73 13.11 5.92 -3.58
N ALA A 74 14.28 5.52 -4.05
CA ALA A 74 15.00 6.28 -5.07
C ALA A 74 14.20 6.35 -6.39
N GLU A 75 14.65 7.17 -7.31
CA GLU A 75 14.15 7.19 -8.68
C GLU A 75 14.30 5.81 -9.34
N SER A 76 13.38 5.50 -10.26
CA SER A 76 13.41 4.25 -11.05
C SER A 76 13.45 2.96 -10.22
N THR A 77 12.87 2.98 -9.01
CA THR A 77 12.68 1.80 -8.14
C THR A 77 11.30 1.15 -8.27
N GLY A 78 10.45 1.64 -9.20
CA GLY A 78 9.14 1.07 -9.49
C GLY A 78 8.01 1.53 -8.58
N LYS A 79 8.10 2.72 -7.96
CA LYS A 79 7.05 3.29 -7.10
C LYS A 79 5.72 3.43 -7.85
N SER A 80 5.73 4.13 -8.98
CA SER A 80 4.54 4.34 -9.82
C SER A 80 4.08 3.03 -10.44
N THR A 81 4.99 2.14 -10.87
CA THR A 81 4.64 0.79 -11.34
C THR A 81 3.86 0.00 -10.28
N LEU A 82 4.34 -0.05 -9.03
CA LEU A 82 3.65 -0.75 -7.94
C LEU A 82 2.28 -0.13 -7.66
N ALA A 83 2.17 1.19 -7.69
CA ALA A 83 0.90 1.89 -7.50
C ALA A 83 -0.11 1.59 -8.62
N LEU A 84 0.35 1.52 -9.87
CA LEU A 84 -0.49 1.12 -11.01
C LEU A 84 -0.96 -0.33 -10.89
N HIS A 85 -0.12 -1.25 -10.41
CA HIS A 85 -0.56 -2.62 -10.11
C HIS A 85 -1.65 -2.66 -9.02
N ILE A 86 -1.50 -1.86 -7.95
CA ILE A 86 -2.51 -1.76 -6.89
C ILE A 86 -3.83 -1.21 -7.45
N LEU A 87 -3.77 -0.20 -8.33
CA LEU A 87 -4.95 0.33 -9.03
C LEU A 87 -5.61 -0.73 -9.92
N ALA A 88 -4.82 -1.46 -10.71
CA ALA A 88 -5.32 -2.53 -11.56
C ALA A 88 -6.00 -3.64 -10.74
N GLU A 89 -5.42 -4.03 -9.59
CA GLU A 89 -6.04 -5.01 -8.69
C GLU A 89 -7.32 -4.49 -8.02
N ALA A 90 -7.44 -3.19 -7.76
CA ALA A 90 -8.68 -2.60 -7.28
C ALA A 90 -9.77 -2.60 -8.37
N GLN A 91 -9.43 -2.21 -9.60
CA GLN A 91 -10.35 -2.22 -10.74
C GLN A 91 -10.83 -3.63 -11.10
N LYS A 92 -9.96 -4.64 -11.04
CA LYS A 92 -10.35 -6.06 -11.23
C LYS A 92 -11.40 -6.53 -10.22
N LYS A 93 -11.47 -5.91 -9.04
CA LYS A 93 -12.49 -6.17 -8.02
C LYS A 93 -13.74 -5.30 -8.19
N GLY A 94 -13.85 -4.54 -9.28
CA GLY A 94 -14.95 -3.62 -9.56
C GLY A 94 -14.85 -2.28 -8.82
N GLY A 95 -13.69 -1.96 -8.23
CA GLY A 95 -13.48 -0.70 -7.52
C GLY A 95 -13.02 0.44 -8.43
N ALA A 96 -13.25 1.69 -8.00
CA ALA A 96 -12.82 2.87 -8.74
C ALA A 96 -11.42 3.34 -8.28
N GLY A 97 -10.59 3.73 -9.25
CA GLY A 97 -9.24 4.24 -9.03
C GLY A 97 -9.09 5.71 -9.42
N ALA A 98 -8.27 6.44 -8.69
CA ALA A 98 -7.85 7.79 -9.05
C ALA A 98 -6.33 7.97 -8.96
N PHE A 99 -5.76 8.73 -9.88
CA PHE A 99 -4.34 9.05 -9.95
C PHE A 99 -4.15 10.57 -9.99
N ILE A 100 -3.52 11.12 -8.96
CA ILE A 100 -3.16 12.53 -8.84
C ILE A 100 -1.70 12.66 -9.30
N ASP A 101 -1.52 13.02 -10.55
CA ASP A 101 -0.23 13.14 -11.23
C ASP A 101 0.31 14.56 -11.06
N ALA A 102 0.91 14.83 -9.90
CA ALA A 102 1.59 16.10 -9.61
C ALA A 102 2.98 16.16 -10.27
N GLU A 103 3.58 15.02 -10.65
CA GLU A 103 4.85 14.98 -11.40
C GLU A 103 4.66 15.14 -12.92
N HIS A 104 3.41 15.13 -13.43
CA HIS A 104 3.08 15.16 -14.86
C HIS A 104 3.81 14.09 -15.69
N ALA A 105 4.01 12.91 -15.10
CA ALA A 105 4.89 11.87 -15.62
C ALA A 105 4.18 10.53 -15.86
N MET A 106 2.85 10.48 -15.71
CA MET A 106 2.10 9.25 -15.90
C MET A 106 1.99 8.90 -17.40
N ASP A 107 2.38 7.67 -17.75
CA ASP A 107 2.27 7.10 -19.10
C ASP A 107 1.01 6.21 -19.20
N PRO A 108 -0.03 6.62 -19.94
CA PRO A 108 -1.26 5.83 -20.11
C PRO A 108 -1.03 4.48 -20.80
N ASP A 109 -0.12 4.42 -21.78
CA ASP A 109 0.17 3.17 -22.51
C ASP A 109 0.84 2.15 -21.59
N TYR A 110 1.74 2.61 -20.73
CA TYR A 110 2.34 1.76 -19.70
C TYR A 110 1.34 1.31 -18.65
N ALA A 111 0.44 2.21 -18.20
CA ALA A 111 -0.64 1.84 -17.28
C ALA A 111 -1.57 0.76 -17.87
N LYS A 112 -1.93 0.90 -19.15
CA LYS A 112 -2.74 -0.09 -19.87
C LYS A 112 -2.03 -1.45 -19.97
N LYS A 113 -0.72 -1.46 -20.23
CA LYS A 113 0.08 -2.71 -20.26
C LYS A 113 0.11 -3.42 -18.89
N ILE A 114 0.14 -2.67 -17.79
CA ILE A 114 0.03 -3.21 -16.42
C ILE A 114 -1.36 -3.82 -16.16
N GLY A 115 -2.36 -3.43 -16.93
CA GLY A 115 -3.75 -3.89 -16.79
C GLY A 115 -4.64 -2.93 -16.02
N VAL A 116 -4.26 -1.66 -15.93
CA VAL A 116 -5.15 -0.58 -15.49
C VAL A 116 -6.18 -0.34 -16.59
N ASP A 117 -7.45 -0.27 -16.22
CA ASP A 117 -8.50 0.24 -17.09
C ASP A 117 -8.37 1.76 -17.16
N THR A 118 -7.73 2.24 -18.22
CA THR A 118 -7.44 3.66 -18.44
C THR A 118 -8.67 4.46 -18.83
N ASP A 119 -9.73 3.82 -19.31
CA ASP A 119 -10.94 4.50 -19.76
C ASP A 119 -11.77 4.96 -18.53
N GLU A 120 -11.72 4.18 -17.44
CA GLU A 120 -12.42 4.46 -16.19
C GLU A 120 -11.53 5.06 -15.08
N LEU A 121 -10.21 5.16 -15.30
CA LEU A 121 -9.30 5.73 -14.30
C LEU A 121 -9.46 7.26 -14.21
N LEU A 122 -9.78 7.76 -13.02
CA LEU A 122 -9.81 9.19 -12.77
C LEU A 122 -8.37 9.75 -12.71
N ILE A 123 -8.04 10.72 -13.56
CA ILE A 123 -6.72 11.38 -13.55
C ILE A 123 -6.90 12.86 -13.23
N SER A 124 -6.01 13.39 -12.40
CA SER A 124 -5.91 14.83 -12.12
C SER A 124 -4.46 15.27 -12.20
N GLN A 125 -4.23 16.38 -12.89
CA GLN A 125 -2.94 17.06 -12.99
C GLN A 125 -3.08 18.45 -12.34
N PRO A 126 -2.87 18.55 -11.02
CA PRO A 126 -3.12 19.78 -10.26
C PRO A 126 -2.00 20.80 -10.44
N ASP A 127 -2.34 22.08 -10.41
CA ASP A 127 -1.42 23.22 -10.49
C ASP A 127 -0.72 23.50 -9.16
N SER A 128 -1.25 23.00 -8.03
CA SER A 128 -0.69 23.24 -6.68
C SER A 128 -0.97 22.09 -5.71
N GLY A 129 -0.14 22.01 -4.66
CA GLY A 129 -0.30 21.04 -3.57
C GLY A 129 -1.64 21.19 -2.85
N GLU A 130 -2.12 22.42 -2.61
CA GLU A 130 -3.44 22.65 -2.02
C GLU A 130 -4.57 22.10 -2.90
N GLN A 131 -4.52 22.35 -4.21
CA GLN A 131 -5.53 21.86 -5.16
C GLN A 131 -5.51 20.33 -5.23
N ALA A 132 -4.33 19.72 -5.34
CA ALA A 132 -4.15 18.27 -5.33
C ALA A 132 -4.84 17.64 -4.11
N LEU A 133 -4.58 18.17 -2.92
CA LEU A 133 -5.11 17.65 -1.66
C LEU A 133 -6.61 17.92 -1.48
N GLN A 134 -7.14 19.02 -2.03
CA GLN A 134 -8.59 19.29 -2.08
C GLN A 134 -9.32 18.32 -3.00
N ILE A 135 -8.73 17.99 -4.16
CA ILE A 135 -9.27 16.96 -5.07
C ILE A 135 -9.31 15.61 -4.36
N VAL A 136 -8.21 15.22 -3.70
CA VAL A 136 -8.15 14.00 -2.88
C VAL A 136 -9.25 14.00 -1.81
N GLU A 137 -9.41 15.07 -1.03
CA GLU A 137 -10.47 15.16 -0.02
C GLU A 137 -11.86 14.98 -0.62
N THR A 138 -12.12 15.61 -1.77
CA THR A 138 -13.41 15.53 -2.47
C THR A 138 -13.70 14.11 -2.96
N LEU A 139 -12.71 13.46 -3.57
CA LEU A 139 -12.83 12.08 -4.05
C LEU A 139 -13.09 11.11 -2.89
N ILE A 140 -12.38 11.25 -1.77
CA ILE A 140 -12.60 10.41 -0.58
C ILE A 140 -14.03 10.62 -0.08
N ARG A 141 -14.48 11.87 0.09
CA ARG A 141 -15.82 12.21 0.60
C ARG A 141 -16.95 11.71 -0.28
N SER A 142 -16.72 11.50 -1.58
CA SER A 142 -17.71 10.89 -2.46
C SER A 142 -18.12 9.47 -2.03
N GLY A 143 -17.23 8.77 -1.31
CA GLY A 143 -17.43 7.37 -0.92
C GLY A 143 -17.41 6.37 -2.06
N LYS A 144 -17.07 6.80 -3.29
CA LYS A 144 -17.11 5.98 -4.51
C LYS A 144 -15.73 5.58 -5.03
N VAL A 145 -14.65 6.08 -4.44
CA VAL A 145 -13.28 5.79 -4.87
C VAL A 145 -12.60 4.85 -3.89
N ASP A 146 -12.13 3.71 -4.40
CA ASP A 146 -11.50 2.65 -3.63
C ASP A 146 -10.01 2.91 -3.41
N VAL A 147 -9.33 3.43 -4.43
CA VAL A 147 -7.88 3.72 -4.39
C VAL A 147 -7.58 5.09 -4.96
N ILE A 148 -6.81 5.88 -4.23
CA ILE A 148 -6.26 7.14 -4.71
C ILE A 148 -4.74 7.09 -4.59
N VAL A 149 -4.05 7.30 -5.70
CA VAL A 149 -2.58 7.42 -5.75
C VAL A 149 -2.22 8.89 -5.93
N ILE A 150 -1.22 9.36 -5.19
CA ILE A 150 -0.69 10.72 -5.27
C ILE A 150 0.79 10.62 -5.63
N ASP A 151 1.13 10.99 -6.87
CA ASP A 151 2.47 10.94 -7.44
C ASP A 151 2.99 12.34 -7.76
N SER A 152 3.83 12.97 -6.94
CA SER A 152 4.36 12.51 -5.66
C SER A 152 4.29 13.60 -4.59
N VAL A 153 4.52 13.24 -3.33
CA VAL A 153 4.55 14.19 -2.21
C VAL A 153 5.55 15.33 -2.46
N ALA A 154 6.66 15.04 -3.13
CA ALA A 154 7.68 16.05 -3.42
C ALA A 154 7.14 17.16 -4.34
N ALA A 155 6.23 16.81 -5.25
CA ALA A 155 5.61 17.71 -6.22
C ALA A 155 4.36 18.44 -5.68
N LEU A 156 3.97 18.21 -4.43
CA LEU A 156 2.88 18.97 -3.78
C LEU A 156 3.38 20.35 -3.36
N THR A 157 3.66 21.20 -4.34
CA THR A 157 4.23 22.55 -4.14
C THR A 157 3.14 23.52 -3.68
N PRO A 158 3.28 24.18 -2.53
CA PRO A 158 2.30 25.16 -2.04
C PRO A 158 2.13 26.34 -3.01
N LYS A 159 0.90 26.88 -3.12
CA LYS A 159 0.61 28.05 -3.99
C LYS A 159 1.55 29.24 -3.75
N ALA A 160 1.88 29.51 -2.49
CA ALA A 160 2.77 30.61 -2.14
C ALA A 160 4.20 30.40 -2.65
N GLU A 161 4.66 29.15 -2.77
CA GLU A 161 5.97 28.81 -3.33
C GLU A 161 5.96 28.89 -4.86
N ILE A 162 4.85 28.52 -5.51
CA ILE A 162 4.68 28.66 -6.97
C ILE A 162 4.62 30.13 -7.40
N ALA A 163 3.99 30.98 -6.59
CA ALA A 163 3.85 32.41 -6.87
C ALA A 163 5.10 33.24 -6.47
N GLY A 164 6.01 32.66 -5.67
CA GLY A 164 7.24 33.29 -5.25
C GLY A 164 8.33 33.27 -6.33
N GLU A 165 9.43 33.97 -6.07
CA GLU A 165 10.59 33.95 -6.96
C GLU A 165 11.56 32.82 -6.60
N ILE A 166 12.34 32.37 -7.58
CA ILE A 166 13.39 31.37 -7.34
C ILE A 166 14.42 31.97 -6.37
N GLY A 167 14.52 31.39 -5.18
CA GLY A 167 15.39 31.85 -4.10
C GLY A 167 14.64 32.33 -2.86
N ASP A 168 13.32 32.52 -2.96
CA ASP A 168 12.49 32.88 -1.80
C ASP A 168 12.49 31.78 -0.74
N GLN A 169 12.58 32.19 0.53
CA GLN A 169 12.66 31.28 1.66
C GLN A 169 11.26 30.87 2.15
N HIS A 170 10.78 29.74 1.66
CA HIS A 170 9.50 29.16 2.06
C HIS A 170 9.68 28.01 3.07
N ILE A 171 10.14 28.34 4.28
CA ILE A 171 10.48 27.30 5.28
C ILE A 171 9.23 26.54 5.73
N GLY A 172 9.21 25.24 5.45
CA GLY A 172 8.26 24.28 6.00
C GLY A 172 6.80 24.45 5.54
N LEU A 173 6.53 25.18 4.45
CA LEU A 173 5.16 25.31 3.92
C LEU A 173 4.55 23.96 3.56
N GLN A 174 5.25 23.14 2.78
CA GLN A 174 4.79 21.81 2.39
C GLN A 174 4.52 20.91 3.62
N ALA A 175 5.40 20.93 4.62
CA ALA A 175 5.21 20.14 5.84
C ALA A 175 3.96 20.57 6.64
N ARG A 176 3.68 21.88 6.70
CA ARG A 176 2.46 22.41 7.34
C ARG A 176 1.21 22.02 6.56
N LEU A 177 1.23 22.16 5.24
CA LEU A 177 0.14 21.74 4.35
C LEU A 177 -0.20 20.25 4.54
N MET A 178 0.82 19.38 4.51
CA MET A 178 0.66 17.95 4.73
C MET A 178 0.10 17.63 6.13
N SER A 179 0.59 18.32 7.16
CA SER A 179 0.13 18.11 8.54
C SER A 179 -1.34 18.49 8.74
N ALA A 180 -1.75 19.64 8.20
CA ALA A 180 -3.14 20.11 8.29
C ALA A 180 -4.08 19.18 7.51
N THR A 181 -3.67 18.76 6.32
CA THR A 181 -4.48 17.91 5.44
C THR A 181 -4.63 16.50 5.99
N LEU A 182 -3.53 15.82 6.34
CA LEU A 182 -3.58 14.44 6.83
C LEU A 182 -4.40 14.31 8.13
N ARG A 183 -4.39 15.34 8.98
CA ARG A 183 -5.24 15.41 10.17
C ARG A 183 -6.73 15.35 9.83
N ARG A 184 -7.15 16.01 8.75
CA ARG A 184 -8.53 16.00 8.27
C ARG A 184 -8.86 14.70 7.52
N LEU A 185 -7.94 14.23 6.68
CA LEU A 185 -8.17 13.04 5.85
C LEU A 185 -8.27 11.76 6.66
N ALA A 186 -7.51 11.61 7.75
CA ALA A 186 -7.38 10.35 8.47
C ALA A 186 -8.73 9.74 8.92
N SER A 187 -9.66 10.58 9.41
CA SER A 187 -10.98 10.11 9.84
C SER A 187 -11.86 9.72 8.64
N ILE A 188 -11.89 10.56 7.60
CA ILE A 188 -12.73 10.38 6.41
C ILE A 188 -12.30 9.13 5.65
N VAL A 189 -10.98 8.95 5.45
CA VAL A 189 -10.38 7.77 4.83
C VAL A 189 -10.83 6.49 5.52
N SER A 190 -10.88 6.46 6.85
CA SER A 190 -11.33 5.29 7.60
C SER A 190 -12.81 4.97 7.42
N GLN A 191 -13.65 6.00 7.33
CA GLN A 191 -15.10 5.89 7.15
C GLN A 191 -15.47 5.41 5.73
N THR A 192 -14.80 5.94 4.71
CA THR A 192 -15.12 5.66 3.29
C THR A 192 -14.42 4.42 2.75
N LYS A 193 -13.54 3.81 3.54
CA LYS A 193 -12.73 2.65 3.14
C LYS A 193 -11.85 2.88 1.91
N THR A 194 -11.60 4.13 1.54
CA THR A 194 -10.66 4.50 0.47
C THR A 194 -9.22 4.24 0.90
N LEU A 195 -8.44 3.53 0.09
CA LEU A 195 -6.99 3.41 0.25
C LEU A 195 -6.31 4.62 -0.37
N VAL A 196 -5.54 5.38 0.40
CA VAL A 196 -4.80 6.56 -0.10
C VAL A 196 -3.31 6.25 -0.08
N ILE A 197 -2.68 6.25 -1.25
CA ILE A 197 -1.27 5.93 -1.45
C ILE A 197 -0.53 7.21 -1.81
N PHE A 198 0.42 7.59 -0.99
CA PHE A 198 1.38 8.64 -1.29
C PHE A 198 2.67 8.03 -1.83
N LEU A 199 3.06 8.43 -3.05
CA LEU A 199 4.38 8.15 -3.57
C LEU A 199 5.35 9.22 -3.08
N ASN A 200 6.55 8.80 -2.71
CA ASN A 200 7.55 9.71 -2.19
C ASN A 200 8.96 9.35 -2.62
N GLN A 201 9.82 10.35 -2.67
CA GLN A 201 11.22 10.19 -3.02
C GLN A 201 12.08 10.15 -1.76
N THR A 202 13.20 9.44 -1.81
CA THR A 202 14.21 9.54 -0.75
C THR A 202 15.05 10.81 -0.92
N ARG A 203 15.35 11.48 0.20
CA ARG A 203 16.31 12.59 0.31
C ARG A 203 17.32 12.28 1.40
N MET A 204 18.47 12.94 1.39
CA MET A 204 19.47 12.83 2.45
C MET A 204 19.38 14.03 3.38
N LYS A 205 19.38 13.79 4.69
CA LYS A 205 19.57 14.84 5.70
C LYS A 205 21.07 15.16 5.79
N ILE A 206 21.40 16.41 5.49
CA ILE A 206 22.77 16.92 5.63
C ILE A 206 23.11 17.01 7.13
N GLY A 207 24.33 16.65 7.50
CA GLY A 207 24.84 16.80 8.87
C GLY A 207 24.50 15.68 9.86
N VAL A 208 23.93 14.55 9.40
CA VAL A 208 23.68 13.38 10.26
C VAL A 208 24.95 12.52 10.34
N MET A 209 25.60 12.51 11.50
CA MET A 209 26.79 11.68 11.77
C MET A 209 26.47 10.27 12.30
N TRP A 210 25.26 10.07 12.86
CA TRP A 210 24.82 8.79 13.43
C TRP A 210 23.41 8.42 12.96
N GLY A 211 23.21 7.14 12.61
CA GLY A 211 21.94 6.62 12.10
C GLY A 211 21.78 6.74 10.59
N SER A 212 20.58 6.47 10.08
CA SER A 212 20.30 6.56 8.64
C SER A 212 20.09 8.02 8.21
N PRO A 213 20.82 8.54 7.21
CA PRO A 213 20.62 9.89 6.70
C PRO A 213 19.37 10.00 5.80
N ILE A 214 18.69 8.89 5.51
CA ILE A 214 17.57 8.86 4.56
C ILE A 214 16.30 9.47 5.20
N THR A 215 15.70 10.42 4.52
CA THR A 215 14.39 11.01 4.86
C THR A 215 13.48 11.07 3.63
N THR A 216 12.23 11.47 3.83
CA THR A 216 11.25 11.70 2.77
C THR A 216 10.71 13.15 2.87
N PRO A 217 10.41 13.80 1.73
CA PRO A 217 9.69 15.08 1.65
C PRO A 217 8.32 15.09 2.33
N GLY A 218 7.75 16.28 2.54
CA GLY A 218 6.43 16.47 3.16
C GLY A 218 6.40 16.46 4.70
N GLY A 219 7.56 16.52 5.36
CA GLY A 219 7.67 16.55 6.82
C GLY A 219 7.41 15.20 7.48
N LEU A 220 7.11 15.21 8.79
CA LEU A 220 6.91 13.98 9.57
C LEU A 220 5.46 13.47 9.58
N ALA A 221 4.49 14.30 9.23
CA ALA A 221 3.07 13.97 9.33
C ALA A 221 2.73 12.67 8.59
N LEU A 222 3.15 12.55 7.33
CA LEU A 222 2.90 11.34 6.53
C LEU A 222 3.46 10.09 7.22
N LYS A 223 4.67 10.17 7.79
CA LYS A 223 5.27 9.04 8.52
C LYS A 223 4.41 8.57 9.70
N PHE A 224 3.73 9.48 10.39
CA PHE A 224 2.85 9.15 11.53
C PHE A 224 1.47 8.65 11.11
N TYR A 225 0.86 9.31 10.12
CA TYR A 225 -0.48 8.99 9.62
C TYR A 225 -0.51 7.71 8.78
N SER A 226 0.56 7.39 8.03
CA SER A 226 0.62 6.15 7.26
C SER A 226 0.49 4.93 8.16
N SER A 227 -0.41 4.02 7.81
CA SER A 227 -0.55 2.72 8.48
C SER A 227 0.47 1.72 7.97
N VAL A 228 0.80 1.79 6.69
CA VAL A 228 1.85 0.98 6.06
C VAL A 228 2.84 1.93 5.38
N ARG A 229 4.14 1.64 5.52
CA ARG A 229 5.20 2.33 4.78
C ARG A 229 6.08 1.28 4.11
N VAL A 230 6.23 1.38 2.79
CA VAL A 230 7.02 0.45 1.98
C VAL A 230 8.20 1.20 1.36
N GLU A 231 9.42 0.77 1.67
CA GLU A 231 10.65 1.25 1.05
C GLU A 231 11.01 0.35 -0.13
N LEU A 232 11.09 0.92 -1.34
CA LEU A 232 11.54 0.22 -2.54
C LEU A 232 13.02 0.51 -2.81
N LYS A 233 13.79 -0.56 -3.08
CA LYS A 233 15.20 -0.49 -3.46
C LYS A 233 15.45 -1.41 -4.65
N ARG A 234 16.12 -0.89 -5.67
CA ARG A 234 16.66 -1.74 -6.75
C ARG A 234 17.87 -2.49 -6.22
N ILE A 235 17.84 -3.81 -6.28
CA ILE A 235 18.93 -4.67 -5.78
C ILE A 235 19.72 -5.34 -6.92
N ALA A 236 19.13 -5.48 -8.10
CA ALA A 236 19.83 -5.93 -9.30
C ALA A 236 19.14 -5.41 -10.57
N GLN A 237 19.89 -5.37 -11.68
CA GLN A 237 19.35 -5.19 -13.02
C GLN A 237 19.11 -6.57 -13.65
N ILE A 238 18.03 -6.68 -14.42
CA ILE A 238 17.71 -7.87 -15.20
C ILE A 238 18.18 -7.60 -16.63
N LYS A 239 19.00 -8.51 -17.17
CA LYS A 239 19.58 -8.38 -18.51
C LYS A 239 19.14 -9.54 -19.40
N GLN A 240 18.92 -9.24 -20.67
CA GLN A 240 18.75 -10.23 -21.74
C GLN A 240 19.82 -9.97 -22.80
N GLY A 241 20.89 -10.77 -22.78
CA GLY A 241 22.11 -10.44 -23.51
C GLY A 241 22.77 -9.19 -22.93
N GLU A 242 22.97 -8.17 -23.77
CA GLU A 242 23.55 -6.88 -23.36
C GLU A 242 22.50 -5.86 -22.89
N GLU A 243 21.22 -6.04 -23.25
CA GLU A 243 20.15 -5.10 -22.93
C GLU A 243 19.62 -5.29 -21.51
N ILE A 244 19.35 -4.17 -20.82
CA ILE A 244 18.70 -4.16 -19.51
C ILE A 244 17.19 -4.14 -19.72
N THR A 245 16.53 -5.25 -19.43
CA THR A 245 15.09 -5.45 -19.67
C THR A 245 14.22 -5.23 -18.43
N GLY A 246 14.84 -5.11 -17.26
CA GLY A 246 14.11 -4.89 -16.02
C GLY A 246 14.99 -4.67 -14.79
N SER A 247 14.34 -4.67 -13.63
CA SER A 247 14.98 -4.47 -12.33
C SER A 247 14.40 -5.43 -11.30
N ARG A 248 15.28 -6.04 -10.51
CA ARG A 248 14.88 -6.75 -9.30
C ARG A 248 14.75 -5.75 -8.16
N ILE A 249 13.57 -5.68 -7.58
CA ILE A 249 13.20 -4.74 -6.53
C ILE A 249 13.04 -5.48 -5.21
N ARG A 250 13.59 -4.90 -4.14
CA ARG A 250 13.31 -5.27 -2.76
C ARG A 250 12.36 -4.26 -2.16
N ALA A 251 11.21 -4.73 -1.69
CA ALA A 251 10.24 -3.96 -0.92
C ALA A 251 10.39 -4.27 0.56
N LYS A 252 10.74 -3.28 1.38
CA LYS A 252 10.85 -3.41 2.84
C LYS A 252 9.70 -2.69 3.53
N ILE A 253 8.95 -3.40 4.37
CA ILE A 253 7.85 -2.81 5.13
C ILE A 253 8.42 -2.15 6.38
N VAL A 254 8.76 -0.86 6.30
CA VAL A 254 9.39 -0.13 7.40
C VAL A 254 8.40 0.31 8.48
N LYS A 255 7.10 0.22 8.20
CA LYS A 255 6.01 0.43 9.16
C LYS A 255 4.81 -0.42 8.76
N ASN A 256 4.20 -1.09 9.73
CA ASN A 256 2.95 -1.83 9.55
C ASN A 256 2.12 -1.73 10.84
N LYS A 257 0.90 -1.18 10.74
CA LYS A 257 -0.05 -1.07 11.86
C LYS A 257 -1.11 -2.19 11.86
N VAL A 258 -1.10 -3.08 10.86
CA VAL A 258 -2.12 -4.14 10.72
C VAL A 258 -1.54 -5.54 10.82
N ALA A 259 -0.21 -5.69 10.74
CA ALA A 259 0.52 -6.92 11.02
C ALA A 259 1.97 -6.61 11.42
N ALA A 260 2.79 -7.65 11.59
CA ALA A 260 4.21 -7.51 11.92
C ALA A 260 4.97 -6.65 10.88
N PRO A 261 5.71 -5.61 11.31
CA PRO A 261 6.54 -4.81 10.42
C PRO A 261 7.87 -5.51 10.08
N PHE A 262 8.68 -4.85 9.26
CA PHE A 262 10.07 -5.18 8.90
C PHE A 262 10.30 -6.41 8.03
N LYS A 263 9.23 -7.11 7.65
CA LYS A 263 9.28 -8.10 6.57
C LYS A 263 9.69 -7.45 5.24
N THR A 264 10.29 -8.27 4.38
CA THR A 264 10.74 -7.86 3.04
C THR A 264 10.19 -8.81 1.99
N ALA A 265 9.89 -8.27 0.82
CA ALA A 265 9.55 -9.00 -0.38
C ALA A 265 10.53 -8.64 -1.51
N GLU A 266 10.72 -9.57 -2.44
CA GLU A 266 11.56 -9.37 -3.61
C GLU A 266 10.82 -9.85 -4.85
N PHE A 267 10.72 -8.98 -5.85
CA PHE A 267 10.03 -9.26 -7.10
C PHE A 267 10.71 -8.53 -8.26
N ASP A 268 10.45 -9.02 -9.46
CA ASP A 268 11.05 -8.52 -10.68
C ASP A 268 10.06 -7.60 -11.41
N ILE A 269 10.53 -6.42 -11.82
CA ILE A 269 9.79 -5.47 -12.66
C ILE A 269 10.44 -5.43 -14.04
N PHE A 270 9.70 -5.79 -15.07
CA PHE A 270 10.10 -5.64 -16.47
C PHE A 270 9.53 -4.34 -17.05
N TYR A 271 10.33 -3.64 -17.87
CA TYR A 271 9.92 -2.32 -18.39
C TYR A 271 8.76 -2.38 -19.38
N ASN A 272 8.47 -3.55 -19.95
CA ASN A 272 7.38 -3.77 -20.91
C ASN A 272 6.15 -4.47 -20.32
N GLU A 273 6.24 -5.05 -19.10
CA GLU A 273 5.17 -5.87 -18.50
C GLU A 273 4.77 -5.38 -17.09
N GLY A 274 5.66 -4.69 -16.36
CA GLY A 274 5.47 -4.40 -14.94
C GLY A 274 5.98 -5.54 -14.05
N ILE A 275 5.33 -5.76 -12.92
CA ILE A 275 5.67 -6.84 -11.97
C ILE A 275 5.38 -8.21 -12.62
N SER A 276 6.39 -9.07 -12.68
CA SER A 276 6.21 -10.43 -13.21
C SER A 276 5.55 -11.33 -12.17
N TYR A 277 4.21 -11.28 -12.11
CA TYR A 277 3.42 -11.99 -11.09
C TYR A 277 3.70 -13.49 -11.02
N ILE A 278 3.79 -14.17 -12.17
CA ILE A 278 4.03 -15.62 -12.20
C ILE A 278 5.45 -15.97 -11.73
N ALA A 279 6.44 -15.14 -12.08
CA ALA A 279 7.80 -15.33 -11.58
C ALA A 279 7.85 -15.10 -10.06
N ASP A 280 7.16 -14.07 -9.56
CA ASP A 280 7.03 -13.80 -8.12
C ASP A 280 6.37 -14.96 -7.38
N LEU A 281 5.28 -15.52 -7.92
CA LEU A 281 4.61 -16.71 -7.39
C LEU A 281 5.54 -17.93 -7.34
N LEU A 282 6.23 -18.23 -8.44
CA LEU A 282 7.15 -19.37 -8.50
C LEU A 282 8.30 -19.24 -7.51
N ASN A 283 8.93 -18.06 -7.44
CA ASN A 283 10.01 -17.78 -6.49
C ASN A 283 9.52 -17.87 -5.03
N THR A 284 8.30 -17.39 -4.76
CA THR A 284 7.68 -17.48 -3.44
C THR A 284 7.38 -18.93 -3.07
N ALA A 285 6.79 -19.69 -3.97
CA ALA A 285 6.47 -21.10 -3.76
C ALA A 285 7.74 -21.97 -3.58
N LEU A 286 8.84 -21.63 -4.26
CA LEU A 286 10.14 -22.26 -4.03
C LEU A 286 10.69 -21.95 -2.63
N LYS A 287 10.58 -20.69 -2.17
CA LYS A 287 11.01 -20.29 -0.82
C LYS A 287 10.18 -20.97 0.28
N LEU A 288 8.91 -21.25 0.01
CA LEU A 288 7.99 -21.96 0.91
C LEU A 288 8.03 -23.49 0.73
N GLU A 289 8.96 -24.02 -0.07
CA GLU A 289 9.11 -25.45 -0.35
C GLU A 289 7.86 -26.15 -0.93
N LEU A 290 6.91 -25.37 -1.46
CA LEU A 290 5.72 -25.89 -2.15
C LEU A 290 6.06 -26.43 -3.55
N ILE A 291 7.08 -25.86 -4.18
CA ILE A 291 7.65 -26.35 -5.44
C ILE A 291 8.98 -27.02 -5.15
N LYS A 292 9.18 -28.22 -5.70
CA LYS A 292 10.43 -28.97 -5.63
C LYS A 292 11.22 -28.81 -6.92
N LYS A 293 12.55 -28.79 -6.78
CA LYS A 293 13.50 -28.73 -7.91
C LYS A 293 14.10 -30.12 -8.14
N ALA A 294 13.84 -30.69 -9.31
CA ALA A 294 14.43 -31.96 -9.75
C ALA A 294 15.40 -31.66 -10.92
N GLY A 295 16.67 -31.43 -10.59
CA GLY A 295 17.66 -30.95 -11.57
C GLY A 295 17.30 -29.57 -12.09
N SER A 296 17.04 -29.45 -13.40
CA SER A 296 16.58 -28.20 -14.03
C SER A 296 15.05 -28.04 -14.03
N TRP A 297 14.28 -29.04 -13.58
CA TRP A 297 12.82 -29.03 -13.62
C TRP A 297 12.19 -28.55 -12.32
N LEU A 298 11.09 -27.81 -12.44
CA LEU A 298 10.23 -27.42 -11.32
C LEU A 298 8.98 -28.30 -11.29
N GLN A 299 8.61 -28.76 -10.09
CA GLN A 299 7.47 -29.64 -9.87
C GLN A 299 6.63 -29.13 -8.70
N TYR A 300 5.32 -29.07 -8.90
CA TYR A 300 4.33 -28.77 -7.85
C TYR A 300 3.49 -30.02 -7.63
N GLU A 301 3.52 -30.58 -6.42
CA GLU A 301 2.92 -31.89 -6.12
C GLU A 301 3.39 -32.95 -7.13
N ASP A 302 2.47 -33.56 -7.89
CA ASP A 302 2.76 -34.55 -8.94
C ASP A 302 2.86 -33.92 -10.34
N THR A 303 2.68 -32.59 -10.46
CA THR A 303 2.66 -31.88 -11.73
C THR A 303 4.02 -31.27 -12.06
N LYS A 304 4.61 -31.68 -13.19
CA LYS A 304 5.82 -31.03 -13.72
C LYS A 304 5.44 -29.69 -14.37
N LEU A 305 5.92 -28.59 -13.80
CA LEU A 305 5.64 -27.24 -14.30
C LEU A 305 6.47 -26.91 -15.53
N GLY A 306 7.71 -27.37 -15.60
CA GLY A 306 8.57 -27.11 -16.74
C GLY A 306 10.05 -27.05 -16.39
N GLN A 307 10.88 -26.93 -17.42
CA GLN A 307 12.32 -26.73 -17.25
C GLN A 307 12.60 -25.25 -16.96
N GLY A 308 13.23 -25.00 -15.81
CA GLY A 308 13.61 -23.67 -15.35
C GLY A 308 12.41 -22.75 -15.10
N MET A 309 12.73 -21.47 -14.87
CA MET A 309 11.73 -20.44 -14.59
C MET A 309 10.86 -20.13 -15.81
N GLU A 310 11.46 -19.97 -16.99
CA GLU A 310 10.71 -19.61 -18.20
C GLU A 310 9.77 -20.72 -18.68
N GLY A 311 10.20 -21.98 -18.65
CA GLY A 311 9.33 -23.11 -18.97
C GLY A 311 8.13 -23.20 -18.03
N SER A 312 8.38 -23.01 -16.73
CA SER A 312 7.33 -23.03 -15.70
C SER A 312 6.36 -21.85 -15.83
N LYS A 313 6.85 -20.66 -16.18
CA LYS A 313 6.00 -19.49 -16.47
C LYS A 313 5.06 -19.77 -17.64
N LYS A 314 5.57 -20.33 -18.74
CA LYS A 314 4.77 -20.67 -19.91
C LYS A 314 3.67 -21.68 -19.57
N PHE A 315 4.01 -22.76 -18.86
CA PHE A 315 3.05 -23.76 -18.43
C PHE A 315 1.94 -23.18 -17.55
N LEU A 316 2.28 -22.34 -16.56
CA LEU A 316 1.29 -21.74 -15.67
C LEU A 316 0.37 -20.74 -16.40
N LYS A 317 0.87 -20.05 -17.43
CA LYS A 317 0.04 -19.20 -18.32
C LYS A 317 -0.97 -20.05 -19.11
N GLU A 318 -0.56 -21.22 -19.58
CA GLU A 318 -1.40 -22.15 -20.34
C GLU A 318 -2.35 -22.98 -19.46
N ASN A 319 -2.10 -23.07 -18.14
CA ASN A 319 -2.86 -23.88 -17.20
C ASN A 319 -3.40 -23.04 -16.00
N PRO A 320 -4.43 -22.21 -16.20
CA PRO A 320 -4.95 -21.31 -15.16
C PRO A 320 -5.45 -22.00 -13.89
N LEU A 321 -5.95 -23.25 -14.00
CA LEU A 321 -6.40 -24.03 -12.84
C LEU A 321 -5.24 -24.37 -11.90
N VAL A 322 -4.10 -24.78 -12.46
CA VAL A 322 -2.88 -25.09 -11.68
C VAL A 322 -2.32 -23.80 -11.08
N LEU A 323 -2.30 -22.71 -11.85
CA LEU A 323 -1.90 -21.40 -11.36
C LEU A 323 -2.73 -20.95 -10.16
N LYS A 324 -4.07 -21.10 -10.23
CA LYS A 324 -4.97 -20.76 -9.13
C LYS A 324 -4.72 -21.64 -7.91
N LYS A 325 -4.59 -22.96 -8.09
CA LYS A 325 -4.29 -23.89 -7.00
C LYS A 325 -2.97 -23.55 -6.29
N LEU A 326 -1.91 -23.29 -7.06
CA LEU A 326 -0.61 -22.89 -6.52
C LEU A 326 -0.69 -21.56 -5.76
N LYS A 327 -1.40 -20.57 -6.32
CA LYS A 327 -1.64 -19.27 -5.66
C LYS A 327 -2.34 -19.46 -4.31
N GLU A 328 -3.41 -20.26 -4.26
CA GLU A 328 -4.14 -20.54 -3.03
C GLU A 328 -3.25 -21.24 -1.99
N ALA A 329 -2.44 -22.22 -2.41
CA ALA A 329 -1.48 -22.89 -1.55
C ALA A 329 -0.45 -21.91 -0.97
N VAL A 330 0.10 -21.01 -1.79
CA VAL A 330 1.06 -19.98 -1.35
C VAL A 330 0.41 -18.99 -0.37
N LEU A 331 -0.85 -18.60 -0.60
CA LEU A 331 -1.56 -17.69 0.31
C LEU A 331 -1.97 -18.34 1.64
N ASN A 332 -2.15 -19.66 1.67
CA ASN A 332 -2.54 -20.41 2.86
C ASN A 332 -1.35 -20.96 3.64
N ALA A 333 -0.17 -20.99 3.04
CA ALA A 333 1.06 -21.32 3.75
C ALA A 333 1.32 -20.28 4.83
N GLU A 334 1.36 -20.71 6.09
CA GLU A 334 1.85 -19.87 7.17
C GLU A 334 3.36 -19.67 6.95
N PRO A 335 3.85 -18.42 6.95
CA PRO A 335 5.29 -18.20 6.96
C PRO A 335 5.85 -18.76 8.27
N ALA A 336 6.81 -19.70 8.16
CA ALA A 336 7.55 -20.25 9.29
C ALA A 336 8.21 -19.16 10.15
#